data_AF-A0A645G7H3-F1
#
_entry.id   AF-A0A645G7H3-F1
#
_cell.length_a   1.000
_cell.length_b   1.000
_cell.length_c   1.000
_cell.angle_alpha   90.00
_cell.angle_beta   90.00
_cell.angle_gamma   90.00
#
_symmetry.space_group_name_H-M   'P 1'
#
loop_
_entity.id
_entity.type
_entity.pdbx_description
1 polymer ?
#
loop_
_entity_poly.entity_id
_entity_poly.type
_entity_poly.pdbx_seq_one_letter_code
_entity_poly.pdbx_strand_id
1 'polypeptide(L)'
;MIIYGNPAYYGRFGFCNAAQFGITTADGANFDAFMALELSPGALAGIHGRYIEDAAFEPDETAFLQYDAAFPPREKHVTDTQLR
;
A
#
# COMPACT_ATOMS: atom_id res chain seq x y z
N MET A 1 -10.00 -8.10 -2.32
CA MET A 1 -9.27 -6.83 -2.11
C MET A 1 -7.88 -7.17 -1.63
N ILE A 2 -6.85 -6.51 -2.17
CA ILE A 2 -5.44 -6.66 -1.77
C ILE A 2 -4.95 -5.32 -1.20
N ILE A 3 -4.16 -5.34 -0.13
CA ILE A 3 -3.54 -4.15 0.47
C ILE A 3 -2.13 -4.47 1.01
N TYR A 4 -1.32 -3.42 1.15
CA TYR A 4 -0.14 -3.43 2.01
C TYR A 4 -0.46 -2.74 3.34
N GLY A 5 -0.49 -3.48 4.44
CA GLY A 5 -0.96 -2.96 5.72
C GLY A 5 -0.43 -3.69 6.95
N ASN A 6 -0.56 -3.07 8.12
CA ASN A 6 -0.15 -3.71 9.38
C ASN A 6 -1.12 -4.85 9.77
N PRO A 7 -0.64 -6.11 9.93
CA PRO A 7 -1.48 -7.26 10.28
C PRO A 7 -2.24 -7.10 11.60
N ALA A 8 -1.63 -6.50 12.62
CA ALA A 8 -2.26 -6.28 13.91
C ALA A 8 -3.42 -5.28 13.82
N TYR A 9 -3.38 -4.36 12.85
CA TYR A 9 -4.45 -3.40 12.62
C TYR A 9 -5.51 -3.97 11.67
N TYR A 10 -5.12 -4.41 10.48
CA TYR A 10 -6.07 -4.82 9.43
C TYR A 10 -6.68 -6.20 9.66
N GLY A 11 -6.00 -7.08 10.42
CA GLY A 11 -6.57 -8.36 10.84
C GLY A 11 -7.88 -8.21 11.61
N ARG A 12 -8.08 -7.08 12.31
CA ARG A 12 -9.34 -6.76 13.00
C ARG A 12 -10.55 -6.65 12.08
N PHE A 13 -10.33 -6.44 10.77
CA PHE A 13 -11.36 -6.28 9.76
C PHE A 13 -11.49 -7.50 8.83
N GLY A 14 -10.85 -8.63 9.20
CA GLY A 14 -10.92 -9.87 8.43
C GLY A 14 -9.87 -10.00 7.32
N PHE A 15 -8.95 -9.04 7.19
CA PHE A 15 -7.80 -9.23 6.29
C PHE A 15 -6.90 -10.33 6.84
N CYS A 16 -6.42 -11.20 5.96
CA CYS A 16 -5.40 -12.20 6.26
C CYS A 16 -4.23 -12.09 5.28
N ASN A 17 -3.16 -12.85 5.50
CA ASN A 17 -2.02 -12.83 4.58
C ASN A 17 -2.42 -13.35 3.19
N ALA A 18 -2.02 -12.65 2.12
CA ALA A 18 -2.45 -12.96 0.76
C ALA A 18 -2.00 -14.34 0.25
N ALA A 19 -0.94 -14.93 0.82
CA ALA A 19 -0.52 -16.29 0.48
C ALA A 19 -1.56 -17.36 0.84
N GLN A 20 -2.52 -17.07 1.72
CA GLN A 20 -3.65 -17.98 1.97
C GLN A 20 -4.47 -18.25 0.70
N PHE A 21 -4.45 -17.32 -0.26
CA PHE A 21 -5.11 -17.45 -1.57
C PHE A 21 -4.11 -17.80 -2.69
N GLY A 22 -2.85 -18.08 -2.38
CA GLY A 22 -1.82 -18.28 -3.40
C GLY A 22 -1.55 -17.03 -4.25
N ILE A 23 -1.75 -15.85 -3.68
CA ILE A 23 -1.49 -14.56 -4.32
C ILE A 23 -0.14 -14.02 -3.82
N THR A 24 0.72 -13.61 -4.74
CA THR A 24 2.04 -13.03 -4.48
C THR A 24 2.13 -11.60 -5.00
N THR A 25 3.16 -10.86 -4.59
CA THR A 25 3.49 -9.54 -5.16
C THR A 25 3.96 -9.66 -6.61
N ALA A 26 4.13 -8.53 -7.29
CA ALA A 26 4.57 -8.49 -8.67
C ALA A 26 5.91 -9.22 -8.89
N ASP A 27 6.83 -9.25 -7.93
CA ASP A 27 8.10 -10.00 -8.01
C ASP A 27 8.00 -11.46 -7.54
N GLY A 28 6.80 -11.92 -7.14
CA GLY A 28 6.57 -13.27 -6.64
C GLY A 28 6.88 -13.46 -5.15
N ALA A 29 7.18 -12.38 -4.43
CA ALA A 29 7.40 -12.42 -2.99
C ALA A 29 6.08 -12.45 -2.19
N ASN A 30 6.22 -12.62 -0.88
CA ASN A 30 5.14 -12.44 0.09
C ASN A 30 5.73 -12.06 1.45
N PHE A 31 5.03 -11.21 2.20
CA PHE A 31 5.41 -10.75 3.53
C PHE A 31 4.16 -10.44 4.36
N ASP A 32 4.29 -10.36 5.68
CA ASP A 32 3.14 -10.25 6.59
C ASP A 32 2.19 -9.10 6.23
N ALA A 33 2.76 -7.96 5.81
CA ALA A 33 1.99 -6.80 5.43
C ALA A 33 1.25 -6.93 4.09
N PHE A 34 1.52 -7.94 3.28
CA PHE A 34 0.78 -8.21 2.04
C PHE A 34 -0.48 -9.02 2.35
N MET A 35 -1.61 -8.33 2.37
CA MET A 35 -2.86 -8.86 2.92
C MET A 35 -3.99 -8.89 1.88
N ALA A 36 -4.92 -9.83 2.07
CA ALA A 36 -6.10 -10.03 1.24
C ALA A 36 -7.37 -10.14 2.09
N LEU A 37 -8.48 -9.69 1.52
CA LEU A 37 -9.85 -9.85 2.06
C LEU A 37 -10.80 -10.19 0.91
N GLU A 38 -11.62 -11.21 1.09
CA GLU A 38 -12.76 -11.49 0.21
C GLU A 38 -13.86 -10.45 0.46
N LEU A 39 -14.31 -9.75 -0.59
CA LEU A 39 -15.38 -8.74 -0.46
C LEU A 39 -16.78 -9.37 -0.47
N SER A 40 -16.90 -10.57 -1.02
CA SER A 40 -18.05 -11.45 -0.90
C SER A 40 -17.54 -12.87 -0.68
N PRO A 41 -18.30 -13.75 0.01
CA PRO A 41 -17.85 -15.10 0.28
C PRO A 41 -17.45 -15.86 -0.99
N GLY A 42 -16.23 -16.39 -1.01
CA GLY A 42 -15.70 -17.15 -2.15
C GLY A 42 -15.24 -16.30 -3.35
N ALA A 43 -15.19 -14.97 -3.22
CA ALA A 43 -14.73 -14.09 -4.31
C ALA A 43 -13.28 -14.37 -4.76
N LEU A 44 -12.45 -14.97 -3.91
CA LEU A 44 -11.08 -15.36 -4.24
C LEU A 44 -10.92 -16.88 -4.43
N ALA A 45 -12.02 -17.65 -4.40
CA ALA A 45 -11.97 -19.09 -4.61
C ALA A 45 -11.41 -19.41 -6.01
N GLY A 46 -10.31 -20.17 -6.05
CA GLY A 46 -9.63 -20.54 -7.29
C GLY A 46 -8.75 -19.44 -7.91
N ILE A 47 -8.75 -18.23 -7.36
CA ILE A 47 -7.88 -17.13 -7.81
C ILE A 47 -6.52 -17.29 -7.14
N HIS A 48 -5.46 -17.32 -7.96
CA HIS A 48 -4.07 -17.43 -7.52
C HIS A 48 -3.17 -16.74 -8.57
N GLY A 49 -1.95 -16.37 -8.19
CA GLY A 49 -0.99 -15.74 -9.10
C GLY A 49 -0.36 -14.46 -8.54
N ARG A 50 0.01 -13.53 -9.42
CA ARG A 50 0.70 -12.28 -9.05
C ARG A 50 -0.27 -11.11 -9.05
N TYR A 51 -0.25 -10.32 -7.99
CA TYR A 51 -0.87 -9.00 -7.94
C TYR A 51 0.03 -7.99 -8.65
N ILE A 52 -0.50 -7.38 -9.71
CA ILE A 52 0.18 -6.34 -10.49
C ILE A 52 -0.58 -5.04 -10.24
N GLU A 53 0.11 -4.05 -9.70
CA GLU A 53 -0.44 -2.71 -9.48
C GLU A 53 -0.66 -1.99 -10.81
N ASP A 54 -1.64 -1.08 -10.83
CA ASP A 54 -1.87 -0.24 -12.00
C ASP A 54 -0.71 0.76 -12.17
N ALA A 55 -0.42 1.17 -13.40
CA ALA A 55 0.62 2.15 -13.70
C ALA A 55 0.41 3.49 -12.96
N ALA A 56 -0.83 3.80 -12.54
CA ALA A 56 -1.12 4.96 -11.69
C ALA A 56 -0.38 4.96 -10.33
N PHE A 57 0.13 3.81 -9.87
CA PHE A 57 0.96 3.70 -8.68
C PHE A 57 2.46 3.92 -8.94
N GLU A 58 2.88 3.97 -10.20
CA GLU A 58 4.26 4.30 -10.54
C GLU A 58 4.49 5.81 -10.38
N PRO A 59 5.49 6.23 -9.58
CA PRO A 59 5.76 7.64 -9.40
C PRO A 59 6.37 8.24 -10.66
N ASP A 60 5.75 9.30 -11.20
CA ASP A 60 6.39 10.17 -12.17
C ASP A 60 7.21 11.24 -11.42
N GLU A 61 8.51 10.97 -11.29
CA GLU A 61 9.45 11.86 -10.61
C GLU A 61 9.51 13.24 -11.28
N THR A 62 9.35 13.31 -12.61
CA THR A 62 9.38 14.60 -13.32
C THR A 62 8.14 15.42 -13.00
N ALA A 63 6.96 14.82 -13.09
CA ALA A 63 5.71 15.49 -12.74
C ALA A 63 5.68 15.89 -11.26
N PHE A 64 6.20 15.03 -10.37
CA PHE A 64 6.32 15.32 -8.95
C PHE A 64 7.20 16.55 -8.70
N LEU A 65 8.40 16.59 -9.29
CA LEU A 65 9.33 17.71 -9.10
C LEU A 65 8.78 19.02 -9.68
N GLN A 66 8.08 18.97 -10.83
CA GLN A 66 7.40 20.13 -11.40
C GLN A 66 6.30 20.66 -10.48
N TYR A 67 5.51 19.77 -9.89
CA TYR A 67 4.47 20.13 -8.93
C TYR A 67 5.07 20.70 -7.63
N ASP A 68 6.13 20.10 -7.09
CA ASP A 68 6.78 20.59 -5.86
C ASP A 68 7.43 21.96 -6.07
N ALA A 69 8.02 22.21 -7.25
CA ALA A 69 8.59 23.51 -7.60
C ALA A 69 7.57 24.65 -7.72
N ALA A 70 6.27 24.33 -7.85
CA ALA A 70 5.20 25.33 -7.91
C ALA A 70 4.83 25.90 -6.52
N PHE A 71 5.27 25.29 -5.42
CA PHE A 71 5.03 25.82 -4.09
C PHE A 71 5.95 27.02 -3.79
N PRO A 72 5.48 28.00 -3.00
CA PRO A 72 6.35 29.03 -2.45
C PRO A 72 7.49 28.40 -1.63
N PRO A 73 8.65 29.07 -1.53
CA PRO A 73 9.74 28.63 -0.67
C PRO A 73 9.24 28.34 0.75
N ARG A 74 9.51 27.15 1.26
CA ARG A 74 9.07 26.75 2.60
C ARG A 74 9.93 27.46 3.65
N GLU A 75 9.31 28.24 4.52
CA GLU A 75 9.97 28.79 5.71
C GLU A 75 10.01 27.75 6.82
N LYS A 76 11.22 27.47 7.32
CA LYS A 76 11.41 26.57 8.46
C LYS A 76 10.86 27.22 9.72
N HIS A 77 9.72 26.74 10.19
CA HIS A 77 9.15 27.13 11.47
C HIS A 77 9.64 26.18 12.57
N VAL A 78 10.01 26.74 13.72
CA VAL A 78 10.20 26.00 14.97
C VAL A 78 8.99 26.28 15.83
N THR A 79 8.27 25.22 16.17
CA THR A 79 7.09 25.27 17.04
C THR A 79 7.47 24.82 18.45
N ASP A 80 6.71 25.24 19.46
CA ASP A 80 7.00 24.93 20.87
C ASP A 80 7.09 23.42 21.15
N THR A 81 6.41 22.60 20.34
CA THR A 81 6.43 21.13 20.42
C THR A 81 7.74 20.50 19.95
N GLN A 82 8.61 21.27 19.28
CA GLN A 82 9.91 20.83 18.75
C GLN A 82 11.09 21.29 19.61
N LEU A 83 10.84 22.03 20.70
CA LEU A 83 11.85 22.57 21.62
C LEU A 83 12.18 21.63 22.80
N ARG A 84 11.82 20.35 22.74
CA ARG A 84 12.07 19.35 23.78
C ARG A 84 12.98 18.22 23.30
#